data_AF-A0A7J2Y3W5-F1
#
_entry.id   AF-A0A7J2Y3W5-F1
#
_cell.length_a   1.000
_cell.length_b   1.000
_cell.length_c   1.000
_cell.angle_alpha   90.00
_cell.angle_beta   90.00
_cell.angle_gamma   90.00
#
_symmetry.space_group_name_H-M   'P 1'
#
loop_
_entity.id
_entity.type
_entity.pdbx_description
1 polymer ?
#
loop_
_entity_poly.entity_id
_entity_poly.type
_entity_poly.pdbx_seq_one_letter_code
_entity_poly.pdbx_strand_id
1 'polypeptide(L)'
;MPSRPYKDLVIYGCFVLNRLVAEMGIDLYQAGLEEKLEPFLAAQRGISKEEVKREIRSNHFMTNRVVDSLLKDALVTLEASEGRYRIRITREGVLHIRKYNEFYRKIYQEQIRDHYQFTKAPFWLRE
;
A
#
# COMPACT_ATOMS: atom_id res chain seq x y z
N MET A 1 10.19 -29.54 3.00
CA MET A 1 10.88 -28.30 2.58
C MET A 1 10.00 -27.14 3.02
N PRO A 2 10.49 -26.15 3.80
CA PRO A 2 9.67 -25.00 4.11
C PRO A 2 9.41 -24.29 2.79
N SER A 3 8.18 -24.41 2.30
CA SER A 3 7.69 -23.67 1.15
C SER A 3 8.01 -22.21 1.41
N ARG A 4 8.94 -21.62 0.64
CA ARG A 4 9.17 -20.17 0.63
C ARG A 4 7.78 -19.55 0.61
N PRO A 5 7.36 -18.77 1.63
CA PRO A 5 6.05 -18.15 1.60
C PRO A 5 6.08 -17.29 0.35
N TYR A 6 5.36 -17.73 -0.68
CA TYR A 6 5.23 -16.97 -1.90
C TYR A 6 4.71 -15.62 -1.44
N LYS A 7 5.46 -14.54 -1.69
CA LYS A 7 5.06 -13.18 -1.33
C LYS A 7 3.60 -13.01 -1.75
N ASP A 8 2.71 -13.04 -0.78
CA ASP A 8 1.30 -13.22 -1.02
C ASP A 8 0.76 -11.92 -1.63
N LEU A 9 -0.27 -12.02 -2.47
CA LEU A 9 -0.92 -10.84 -3.07
C LEU A 9 -1.35 -9.87 -1.96
N VAL A 10 -1.70 -10.40 -0.79
CA VAL A 10 -2.03 -9.66 0.43
C VAL A 10 -0.87 -8.78 0.90
N ILE A 11 0.35 -9.31 1.01
CA ILE A 11 1.52 -8.56 1.48
C ILE A 11 1.90 -7.47 0.49
N TYR A 12 1.88 -7.79 -0.81
CA TYR A 12 2.12 -6.80 -1.83
C TYR A 12 1.06 -5.70 -1.83
N GLY A 13 -0.21 -6.05 -1.65
CA GLY A 13 -1.29 -5.09 -1.45
C GLY A 13 -1.01 -4.17 -0.27
N CYS A 14 -0.56 -4.72 0.86
CA CYS A 14 -0.17 -3.94 2.04
C CYS A 14 0.97 -2.96 1.75
N PHE A 15 2.02 -3.37 1.03
CA PHE A 15 3.11 -2.45 0.66
C PHE A 15 2.62 -1.30 -0.21
N VAL A 16 1.73 -1.59 -1.17
CA VAL A 16 1.14 -0.56 -2.05
C VAL A 16 0.27 0.42 -1.26
N LEU A 17 -0.61 -0.08 -0.40
CA LEU A 17 -1.48 0.77 0.43
C LEU A 17 -0.66 1.62 1.40
N ASN A 18 0.35 1.03 2.05
CA ASN A 18 1.26 1.76 2.92
C ASN A 18 2.06 2.83 2.16
N ARG A 19 2.48 2.56 0.92
CA ARG A 19 3.16 3.55 0.09
C ARG A 19 2.22 4.70 -0.31
N LEU A 20 0.97 4.41 -0.62
CA LEU A 20 -0.07 5.41 -0.94
C LEU A 20 -0.37 6.31 0.27
N VAL A 21 -0.57 5.71 1.45
CA VAL A 21 -0.74 6.45 2.71
C VAL A 21 0.48 7.32 3.00
N ALA A 22 1.67 6.79 2.80
CA ALA A 22 2.91 7.53 3.04
C ALA A 22 3.09 8.72 2.09
N GLU A 23 2.66 8.58 0.83
CA GLU A 23 2.67 9.67 -0.14
C GLU A 23 1.76 10.84 0.28
N MET A 24 0.66 10.54 0.97
CA MET A 24 -0.25 11.57 1.52
C MET A 24 0.22 12.15 2.85
N GLY A 25 1.26 11.58 3.49
CA GLY A 25 1.73 12.01 4.80
C GLY A 25 0.74 11.75 5.94
N ILE A 26 -0.16 10.78 5.77
CA ILE A 26 -1.17 10.46 6.78
C ILE A 26 -0.57 9.59 7.88
N ASP A 27 -0.74 10.02 9.13
CA ASP A 27 -0.58 9.14 10.28
C ASP A 27 -1.85 8.29 10.45
N LEU A 28 -1.70 6.96 10.32
CA LEU A 28 -2.80 5.98 10.41
C LEU A 28 -3.35 5.83 11.83
N TYR A 29 -2.60 6.23 12.84
CA TYR A 29 -2.96 6.02 14.25
C TYR A 29 -3.40 7.30 14.94
N GLN A 30 -3.48 8.41 14.22
CA GLN A 30 -3.95 9.67 14.78
C GLN A 30 -5.44 9.60 15.19
N ALA A 31 -5.77 10.34 16.25
CA ALA A 31 -7.16 10.51 16.68
C ALA A 31 -7.98 11.29 15.64
N GLY A 32 -9.20 10.81 15.38
CA GLY A 32 -10.12 11.40 14.41
C GLY A 32 -9.67 11.26 12.95
N LEU A 33 -8.87 10.24 12.62
CA LEU A 33 -8.40 10.01 11.25
C LEU A 33 -9.55 10.03 10.23
N GLU A 34 -10.61 9.27 10.50
CA GLU A 34 -11.74 9.10 9.59
C GLU A 34 -12.43 10.41 9.18
N GLU A 35 -12.53 11.35 10.11
CA GLU A 35 -13.15 12.66 9.91
C GLU A 35 -12.23 13.61 9.12
N LYS A 36 -10.92 13.37 9.20
CA LYS A 36 -9.88 14.17 8.56
C LYS A 36 -9.46 13.61 7.19
N LEU A 37 -9.99 12.46 6.77
CA LEU A 37 -9.54 11.79 5.54
C LEU A 37 -9.89 12.53 4.26
N GLU A 38 -11.07 13.15 4.19
CA GLU A 38 -11.60 13.74 2.96
C GLU A 38 -10.65 14.77 2.31
N PRO A 39 -10.08 15.75 3.04
CA PRO A 39 -9.09 16.67 2.49
C PRO A 39 -7.85 15.98 1.90
N PHE A 40 -7.33 14.93 2.54
CA PHE A 40 -6.16 14.20 2.04
C PHE A 40 -6.51 13.37 0.80
N LEU A 41 -7.66 12.70 0.80
CA LEU A 41 -8.13 11.90 -0.32
C LEU A 41 -8.39 12.78 -1.55
N ALA A 42 -8.94 13.98 -1.37
CA ALA A 42 -9.15 14.94 -2.44
C ALA A 42 -7.83 15.46 -3.03
N ALA A 43 -6.85 15.76 -2.17
CA ALA A 43 -5.54 16.30 -2.58
C ALA A 43 -4.54 15.25 -3.07
N GLN A 44 -4.84 13.95 -2.92
CA GLN A 44 -3.86 12.90 -3.23
C GLN A 44 -3.51 12.90 -4.74
N ARG A 45 -2.21 12.82 -5.04
CA ARG A 45 -1.70 12.67 -6.40
C ARG A 45 -1.78 11.24 -6.92
N GLY A 46 -1.75 10.27 -6.01
CA GLY A 46 -1.58 8.86 -6.32
C GLY A 46 -0.20 8.51 -6.90
N ILE A 47 0.05 7.22 -7.08
CA ILE A 47 1.32 6.70 -7.60
C ILE A 47 1.14 6.05 -8.97
N SER A 48 2.20 6.04 -9.76
CA SER A 48 2.22 5.35 -11.05
C SER A 48 2.42 3.83 -10.87
N LYS A 49 2.11 3.08 -11.92
CA LYS A 49 2.40 1.65 -12.00
C LYS A 49 3.87 1.31 -11.74
N GLU A 50 4.80 2.12 -12.26
CA GLU A 50 6.22 1.88 -12.05
C GLU A 50 6.64 2.11 -10.60
N GLU A 51 6.01 3.06 -9.90
CA GLU A 51 6.21 3.24 -8.46
C GLU A 51 5.69 2.04 -7.67
N VAL A 52 4.52 1.50 -8.03
CA VAL A 52 4.01 0.24 -7.46
C VAL A 52 4.99 -0.90 -7.67
N LYS A 53 5.47 -1.09 -8.91
CA LYS A 53 6.42 -2.14 -9.27
C LYS A 53 7.71 -2.05 -8.46
N ARG A 54 8.24 -0.84 -8.28
CA ARG A 54 9.42 -0.57 -7.45
C ARG A 54 9.16 -0.87 -5.98
N GLU A 55 8.00 -0.49 -5.46
CA GLU A 55 7.62 -0.74 -4.07
C GLU A 55 7.55 -2.24 -3.77
N ILE A 56 6.87 -3.03 -4.61
CA ILE A 56 6.72 -4.47 -4.39
C ILE A 56 7.95 -5.28 -4.84
N ARG A 57 8.90 -4.65 -5.55
CA ARG A 57 10.10 -5.26 -6.13
C ARG A 57 9.78 -6.52 -6.94
N SER A 58 8.83 -6.38 -7.86
CA SER A 58 8.32 -7.50 -8.66
C SER A 58 8.24 -7.17 -10.15
N ASN A 59 7.75 -8.11 -10.95
CA ASN A 59 7.60 -7.95 -12.39
C ASN A 59 6.26 -7.29 -12.77
N HIS A 60 6.10 -6.95 -14.06
CA HIS A 60 4.88 -6.30 -14.56
C HIS A 60 3.62 -7.14 -14.37
N PHE A 61 3.72 -8.46 -14.52
CA PHE A 61 2.60 -9.37 -14.36
C PHE A 61 2.08 -9.36 -12.92
N MET A 62 2.97 -9.48 -11.94
CA MET A 62 2.60 -9.42 -10.53
C MET A 62 2.07 -8.03 -10.14
N THR A 63 2.70 -6.97 -10.66
CA THR A 63 2.25 -5.59 -10.46
C THR A 63 0.79 -5.42 -10.90
N ASN A 64 0.43 -5.91 -12.08
CA ASN A 64 -0.96 -5.90 -12.56
C ASN A 64 -1.87 -6.67 -11.61
N ARG A 65 -1.51 -7.91 -11.25
CA ARG A 65 -2.34 -8.73 -10.36
C ARG A 65 -2.61 -8.07 -9.01
N VAL A 66 -1.61 -7.39 -8.45
CA VAL A 66 -1.76 -6.66 -7.18
C VAL A 66 -2.71 -5.48 -7.37
N VAL A 67 -2.52 -4.66 -8.41
CA VAL A 67 -3.40 -3.52 -8.69
C VAL A 67 -4.84 -3.99 -8.96
N ASP A 68 -5.01 -5.04 -9.76
CA ASP A 68 -6.32 -5.62 -10.06
C ASP A 68 -7.01 -6.16 -8.81
N SER A 69 -6.26 -6.77 -7.89
CA SER A 69 -6.81 -7.23 -6.60
C SER A 69 -7.29 -6.05 -5.76
N LEU A 70 -6.45 -5.02 -5.61
CA LEU A 70 -6.80 -3.83 -4.84
C LEU A 70 -8.00 -3.08 -5.42
N LEU A 71 -8.16 -3.08 -6.75
CA LEU A 71 -9.32 -2.51 -7.45
C LEU A 71 -10.59 -3.31 -7.18
N LYS A 72 -10.51 -4.65 -7.27
CA LYS A 72 -11.64 -5.54 -6.97
C LYS A 72 -12.15 -5.36 -5.55
N ASP A 73 -11.23 -5.14 -4.61
CA ASP A 73 -11.55 -4.94 -3.20
C ASP A 73 -11.96 -3.48 -2.89
N ALA A 74 -12.07 -2.61 -3.90
CA ALA A 74 -12.38 -1.18 -3.80
C ALA A 74 -11.44 -0.39 -2.86
N LEU A 75 -10.20 -0.86 -2.69
CA LEU A 75 -9.19 -0.22 -1.84
C LEU A 75 -8.42 0.87 -2.57
N VAL A 76 -8.40 0.81 -3.90
CA VAL A 76 -7.79 1.81 -4.77
C VAL A 76 -8.70 2.13 -5.94
N THR A 77 -8.46 3.27 -6.58
CA THR A 77 -9.06 3.66 -7.87
C THR A 77 -7.97 3.99 -8.88
N LEU A 78 -8.32 3.90 -10.16
CA LEU A 78 -7.48 4.36 -11.26
C LEU A 78 -8.01 5.69 -11.79
N GLU A 79 -7.15 6.69 -11.82
CA GLU A 79 -7.41 7.96 -12.50
C GLU A 79 -6.56 8.05 -13.75
N ALA A 80 -7.22 8.11 -14.91
CA ALA A 80 -6.56 8.26 -16.20
C ALA A 80 -6.25 9.74 -16.45
N SER A 81 -4.98 10.05 -16.72
CA SER A 81 -4.50 11.36 -17.12
C SER A 81 -3.57 11.19 -18.32
N GLU A 82 -3.95 11.75 -19.47
CA GLU A 82 -3.11 11.84 -20.69
C GLU A 82 -2.37 10.54 -21.06
N GLY A 83 -3.10 9.43 -21.16
CA GLY A 83 -2.53 8.13 -21.56
C GLY A 83 -1.72 7.41 -20.46
N ARG A 84 -1.66 7.96 -19.25
CA ARG A 84 -1.10 7.31 -18.06
C ARG A 84 -2.18 7.16 -17.01
N TYR A 85 -2.08 6.15 -16.15
CA TYR A 85 -2.97 6.02 -15.00
C TYR A 85 -2.21 6.25 -13.69
N ARG A 86 -2.90 6.90 -12.76
CA ARG A 86 -2.50 7.08 -11.37
C ARG A 86 -3.38 6.19 -10.50
N ILE A 87 -2.74 5.52 -9.55
CA ILE A 87 -3.38 4.64 -8.58
C ILE A 87 -3.57 5.50 -7.34
N ARG A 88 -4.83 5.69 -6.93
CA ARG A 88 -5.23 6.49 -5.77
C ARG A 88 -5.85 5.56 -4.73
N ILE A 89 -5.65 5.82 -3.45
CA ILE A 89 -6.25 5.03 -2.38
C ILE A 89 -7.65 5.56 -2.07
N THR A 90 -8.57 4.67 -1.71
CA THR A 90 -9.91 5.03 -1.25
C THR A 90 -9.95 5.20 0.26
N ARG A 91 -11.05 5.74 0.79
CA ARG A 91 -11.30 5.79 2.24
C ARG A 91 -11.22 4.38 2.84
N GLU A 92 -11.84 3.43 2.17
CA GLU A 92 -11.86 2.00 2.48
C GLU A 92 -10.44 1.43 2.48
N GLY A 93 -9.60 1.80 1.50
CA GLY A 93 -8.19 1.43 1.45
C GLY A 93 -7.39 1.90 2.67
N VAL A 94 -7.61 3.14 3.11
CA VAL A 94 -6.94 3.70 4.29
C VAL A 94 -7.39 3.00 5.57
N LEU A 95 -8.70 2.73 5.71
CA LEU A 95 -9.23 2.01 6.87
C LEU A 95 -8.85 0.53 6.87
N HIS A 96 -8.75 -0.07 5.69
CA HIS A 96 -8.26 -1.42 5.51
C HIS A 96 -6.82 -1.53 6.01
N ILE A 97 -5.91 -0.67 5.55
CA ILE A 97 -4.50 -0.74 5.98
C ILE A 97 -4.32 -0.41 7.47
N ARG A 98 -5.16 0.45 8.05
CA ARG A 98 -5.18 0.68 9.50
C ARG A 98 -5.49 -0.61 10.27
N LYS A 99 -6.56 -1.32 9.89
CA LYS A 99 -6.93 -2.61 10.50
C LYS A 99 -5.90 -3.71 10.20
N TYR A 100 -5.36 -3.73 8.99
CA TYR A 100 -4.40 -4.75 8.53
C TYR A 100 -3.01 -4.59 9.15
N ASN A 101 -2.51 -3.36 9.34
CA ASN A 101 -1.20 -3.12 9.93
C ASN A 101 -1.13 -3.65 11.38
N GLU A 102 -2.22 -3.53 12.15
CA GLU A 102 -2.29 -4.10 13.50
C GLU A 102 -2.23 -5.64 13.51
N PHE A 103 -2.90 -6.28 12.55
CA PHE A 103 -2.97 -7.74 12.45
C PHE A 103 -1.69 -8.37 11.90
N TYR A 104 -1.14 -7.81 10.81
CA TYR A 104 -0.03 -8.42 10.08
C TYR A 104 1.36 -7.96 10.52
N ARG A 105 1.51 -6.85 11.28
CA ARG A 105 2.79 -6.54 11.94
C ARG A 105 3.30 -7.70 12.79
N LYS A 106 2.39 -8.47 13.40
CA LYS A 106 2.74 -9.66 14.20
C LYS A 106 3.09 -10.89 13.37
N ILE A 107 2.48 -11.05 12.20
CA ILE A 107 2.57 -12.28 11.39
C ILE A 107 3.69 -12.20 10.35
N TYR A 108 3.91 -11.02 9.77
CA TYR A 108 4.86 -10.82 8.65
C TYR A 108 6.01 -9.87 9.01
N GLN A 109 6.29 -9.67 10.30
CA GLN A 109 7.34 -8.76 10.77
C GLN A 109 8.68 -9.01 10.08
N GLU A 110 9.09 -10.27 9.98
CA GLU A 110 10.35 -10.67 9.35
C GLU A 110 10.37 -10.34 7.85
N GLN A 111 9.27 -10.61 7.16
CA GLN A 111 9.17 -10.37 5.71
C GLN A 111 9.11 -8.87 5.39
N ILE A 112 8.44 -8.08 6.23
CA ILE A 112 8.42 -6.62 6.13
C ILE A 112 9.81 -6.07 6.42
N ARG A 113 10.48 -6.56 7.47
CA ARG A 113 11.85 -6.16 7.82
C ARG A 113 12.82 -6.49 6.69
N ASP A 114 12.77 -7.70 6.14
CA ASP A 114 13.60 -8.13 5.02
C ASP A 114 13.31 -7.32 3.75
N HIS A 115 12.04 -6.99 3.50
CA HIS A 115 11.65 -6.15 2.37
C HIS A 115 12.30 -4.76 2.48
N TYR A 116 12.30 -4.15 3.66
CA TYR A 116 12.91 -2.84 3.86
C TYR A 116 14.39 -2.87 4.29
N GLN A 117 15.01 -4.03 4.47
CA GLN A 117 16.36 -4.18 5.04
C GLN A 117 17.44 -3.34 4.35
N PHE A 118 17.37 -3.20 3.03
CA PHE A 118 18.34 -2.46 2.21
C PHE A 118 17.82 -1.11 1.70
N THR A 119 16.73 -0.62 2.28
CA THR A 119 16.09 0.65 1.89
C THR A 119 15.67 1.44 3.12
N LYS A 120 15.42 2.74 2.97
CA LYS A 120 14.90 3.54 4.07
C LYS A 120 13.52 3.01 4.46
N ALA A 121 13.42 2.42 5.65
CA ALA A 121 12.15 1.96 6.20
C ALA A 121 11.15 3.14 6.24
N PRO A 122 9.91 2.92 5.77
CA PRO A 122 8.88 3.96 5.82
C PRO A 122 8.53 4.29 7.27
N PHE A 123 7.99 5.49 7.51
CA PHE A 123 7.82 6.02 8.87
C PHE A 123 6.94 5.13 9.76
N TRP A 124 5.95 4.43 9.21
CA TRP A 124 5.07 3.50 9.93
C TRP A 124 5.77 2.20 10.41
N LEU A 125 6.99 1.92 9.92
CA LEU A 125 7.78 0.76 10.32
C LEU A 125 8.84 1.10 11.39
N ARG A 126 9.12 2.38 11.62
CA ARG A 126 10.11 2.81 12.62
C ARG A 126 9.45 2.81 14.00
N GLU A 127 9.52 1.69 14.70
CA GLU A 127 9.48 1.66 16.17
C GLU A 127 10.87 1.93 16.73
#